data_AF-A0AAU2ZN19-F1
#
_entry.id   AF-A0AAU2ZN19-F1
#
_cell.length_a   1.000
_cell.length_b   1.000
_cell.length_c   1.000
_cell.angle_alpha   90.00
_cell.angle_beta   90.00
_cell.angle_gamma   90.00
#
_symmetry.space_group_name_H-M   'P 1'
#
loop_
_entity.id
_entity.type
_entity.pdbx_description
1 polymer ?
#
loop_
_entity_poly.entity_id
_entity_poly.type
_entity_poly.pdbx_seq_one_letter_code
_entity_poly.pdbx_strand_id
1 'polypeptide(L)'
;MDDLIRHPLAYARLARGMSQSDLAREIRRAAVRRGLRSGTDRKRVSKWENGRPNPDEDSQLLLADVFDVDPATLRELGWPNWLPMRDSPLPLGPQPSTVPALREALASMDRRSFLSYSGTALASLAGQWASTEPDPSRLAGALDGQPVDEDLVDWLEGVSTRLSKVAGSDRRHTARLLDAHLITVTGLLNEGRYPPTLGLRLHRLAATLAQTGAWHRFDDDHHASAARYWHAALHSAHAADDRDLGAGILSDLAYQYTWHQQPRPAAEILQHALTRAHHPSARSLLHVRLARAHAALGERTASRRHLTAAERALNTITGQPVPTWCAWMSEAVMRSVNLFQRGSVSRFTYCLAA
;
A
#
# COMPACT_ATOMS: atom_id res chain seq x y z
N MET A 1 -17.88 -0.07 -1.03
CA MET A 1 -18.48 -1.32 -1.53
C MET A 1 -17.59 -1.74 -2.68
N ASP A 2 -16.58 -2.54 -2.35
CA ASP A 2 -15.71 -3.21 -3.32
C ASP A 2 -16.58 -3.96 -4.32
N ASP A 3 -16.46 -3.65 -5.60
CA ASP A 3 -16.76 -4.64 -6.62
C ASP A 3 -15.68 -4.54 -7.69
N LEU A 4 -14.64 -5.33 -7.42
CA LEU A 4 -13.66 -5.86 -8.34
C LEU A 4 -14.18 -5.91 -9.78
N ILE A 5 -13.38 -5.34 -10.68
CA ILE A 5 -13.34 -5.56 -12.14
C ILE A 5 -14.36 -6.63 -12.60
N ARG A 6 -15.62 -6.22 -12.78
CA ARG A 6 -16.58 -7.03 -13.54
C ARG A 6 -16.15 -6.91 -15.00
N HIS A 7 -15.89 -8.06 -15.62
CA HIS A 7 -15.45 -8.27 -17.01
C HIS A 7 -15.93 -7.17 -18.00
N PRO A 8 -15.14 -6.76 -19.02
CA PRO A 8 -15.46 -5.66 -19.94
C PRO A 8 -16.88 -5.67 -20.52
N LEU A 9 -17.42 -6.87 -20.79
CA LEU A 9 -18.81 -7.08 -21.21
C LEU A 9 -19.84 -6.54 -20.20
N ALA A 10 -19.63 -6.76 -18.90
CA ALA A 10 -20.51 -6.28 -17.84
C ALA A 10 -20.49 -4.75 -17.79
N TYR A 11 -19.31 -4.15 -18.01
CA TYR A 11 -19.16 -2.70 -18.10
C TYR A 11 -19.92 -2.13 -19.31
N ALA A 12 -19.64 -2.62 -20.52
CA ALA A 12 -20.30 -2.16 -21.76
C ALA A 12 -21.82 -2.27 -21.68
N ARG A 13 -22.32 -3.32 -21.03
CA ARG A 13 -23.74 -3.52 -20.75
C ARG A 13 -24.29 -2.47 -19.78
N LEU A 14 -23.63 -2.26 -18.64
CA LEU A 14 -24.08 -1.30 -17.62
C LEU A 14 -24.02 0.14 -18.14
N ALA A 15 -23.02 0.48 -18.96
CA ALA A 15 -22.89 1.80 -19.59
C ALA A 15 -24.09 2.13 -20.50
N ARG A 16 -24.69 1.13 -21.16
CA ARG A 16 -25.93 1.27 -21.95
C ARG A 16 -27.20 1.08 -21.10
N GLY A 17 -27.10 1.01 -19.77
CA GLY A 17 -28.25 0.86 -18.86
C GLY A 17 -28.96 -0.50 -18.96
N MET A 18 -28.30 -1.52 -19.52
CA MET A 18 -28.92 -2.82 -19.80
C MET A 18 -28.75 -3.80 -18.63
N SER A 19 -29.78 -4.59 -18.32
CA SER A 19 -29.63 -5.80 -17.51
C SER A 19 -29.06 -6.96 -18.36
N GLN A 20 -28.56 -8.02 -17.73
CA GLN A 20 -28.09 -9.22 -18.44
C GLN A 20 -29.18 -9.82 -19.36
N SER A 21 -30.45 -9.71 -18.97
CA SER A 21 -31.59 -10.14 -19.77
C SER A 21 -31.83 -9.24 -20.99
N ASP A 22 -31.54 -7.94 -20.86
CA ASP A 22 -31.68 -6.96 -21.93
C ASP A 22 -30.61 -7.16 -22.99
N LEU A 23 -29.35 -7.36 -22.56
CA LEU A 23 -28.27 -7.70 -23.48
C LEU A 23 -28.56 -9.01 -24.24
N ALA A 24 -29.02 -10.05 -23.55
CA ALA A 24 -29.40 -11.30 -24.22
C ALA A 24 -30.52 -11.10 -25.26
N ARG A 25 -31.46 -10.19 -25.00
CA ARG A 25 -32.53 -9.83 -25.93
C ARG A 25 -32.01 -9.06 -27.13
N GLU A 26 -31.09 -8.12 -26.94
CA GLU A 26 -30.47 -7.38 -28.04
C GLU A 26 -29.60 -8.27 -28.95
N ILE A 27 -28.86 -9.22 -28.38
CA ILE A 27 -28.11 -10.23 -29.15
C ILE A 27 -29.05 -11.07 -30.02
N ARG A 28 -30.21 -11.46 -29.50
CA ARG A 28 -31.22 -12.19 -30.29
C ARG A 28 -31.81 -11.31 -31.40
N ARG A 29 -32.03 -10.01 -31.15
CA ARG A 29 -32.47 -9.06 -32.18
C ARG A 29 -31.41 -8.88 -33.27
N ALA A 30 -30.13 -8.77 -32.89
CA ALA A 30 -29.02 -8.73 -33.84
C ALA A 30 -28.95 -10.00 -34.70
N ALA A 31 -29.16 -11.18 -34.09
CA ALA A 31 -29.18 -12.44 -34.83
C ALA A 31 -30.29 -12.45 -35.90
N VAL A 32 -31.50 -12.00 -35.55
CA VAL A 32 -32.62 -11.90 -36.49
C VAL A 32 -32.30 -10.95 -37.64
N ARG A 33 -31.63 -9.81 -37.38
CA ARG A 33 -31.21 -8.87 -38.44
C ARG A 33 -30.23 -9.51 -39.43
N ARG A 34 -29.40 -10.45 -38.97
CA ARG A 34 -28.49 -11.23 -39.83
C ARG A 34 -29.13 -12.49 -40.44
N GLY A 35 -30.42 -12.73 -40.23
CA GLY A 35 -31.09 -13.96 -40.68
C GLY A 35 -30.70 -15.22 -39.89
N LEU A 36 -30.07 -15.06 -38.73
CA LEU A 36 -29.60 -16.13 -37.84
C LEU A 36 -30.54 -16.32 -36.64
N ARG A 37 -30.39 -17.44 -35.94
CA ARG A 37 -31.05 -17.70 -34.65
C ARG A 37 -30.00 -17.79 -33.55
N SER A 38 -30.18 -17.02 -32.46
CA SER A 38 -29.30 -17.09 -31.29
C SER A 38 -30.03 -17.64 -30.07
N GLY A 39 -29.48 -18.68 -29.44
CA GLY A 39 -29.98 -19.26 -28.18
C GLY A 39 -29.50 -18.51 -26.93
N THR A 40 -28.93 -17.32 -27.07
CA THR A 40 -28.34 -16.57 -25.95
C THR A 40 -29.40 -16.18 -24.92
N ASP A 41 -29.17 -16.53 -23.66
CA ASP A 41 -30.03 -16.20 -22.52
C ASP A 41 -29.26 -15.43 -21.43
N ARG A 42 -29.96 -15.01 -20.38
CA ARG A 42 -29.36 -14.28 -19.24
C ARG A 42 -28.21 -15.07 -18.61
N LYS A 43 -28.36 -16.40 -18.49
CA LYS A 43 -27.35 -17.28 -17.87
C LYS A 43 -26.07 -17.32 -18.72
N ARG A 44 -26.19 -17.30 -20.05
CA ARG A 44 -25.06 -17.29 -20.99
C ARG A 44 -24.30 -15.96 -20.92
N VAL A 45 -25.00 -14.83 -20.88
CA VAL A 45 -24.39 -13.51 -20.64
C VAL A 45 -23.66 -13.46 -19.30
N SER A 46 -24.29 -13.97 -18.24
CA SER A 46 -23.64 -14.05 -16.93
C SER A 46 -22.38 -14.93 -16.93
N LYS A 47 -22.35 -16.02 -17.71
CA LYS A 47 -21.15 -16.87 -17.84
C LYS A 47 -20.00 -16.16 -18.55
N TRP A 48 -20.31 -15.39 -19.60
CA TRP A 48 -19.32 -14.54 -20.28
C TRP A 48 -18.75 -13.47 -19.37
N GLU A 49 -19.58 -12.81 -18.57
CA GLU A 49 -19.15 -11.82 -17.57
C GLU A 49 -18.30 -12.41 -16.43
N ASN A 50 -18.40 -13.72 -16.18
CA ASN A 50 -17.56 -14.43 -15.21
C ASN A 50 -16.36 -15.15 -15.86
N GLY A 51 -16.12 -14.90 -17.15
CA GLY A 51 -14.93 -15.35 -17.88
C GLY A 51 -14.91 -16.82 -18.31
N ARG A 52 -16.00 -17.60 -18.18
CA ARG A 52 -16.05 -19.01 -18.64
C ARG A 52 -17.47 -19.52 -19.01
N PRO A 53 -17.68 -20.17 -20.18
CA PRO A 53 -16.78 -20.26 -21.35
C PRO A 53 -16.80 -18.98 -22.17
N ASN A 54 -15.80 -18.73 -23.03
CA ASN A 54 -15.79 -17.57 -23.94
C ASN A 54 -16.93 -17.66 -24.97
N PRO A 55 -17.47 -16.52 -25.45
CA PRO A 55 -18.39 -16.52 -26.58
C PRO A 55 -17.71 -17.07 -27.84
N ASP A 56 -18.43 -17.92 -28.57
CA ASP A 56 -18.05 -18.37 -29.91
C ASP A 56 -18.02 -17.20 -30.91
N GLU A 57 -17.41 -17.41 -32.09
CA GLU A 57 -17.20 -16.37 -33.11
C GLU A 57 -18.52 -15.72 -33.55
N ASP A 58 -19.57 -16.52 -33.76
CA ASP A 58 -20.91 -16.03 -34.08
C ASP A 58 -21.49 -15.15 -32.97
N SER A 59 -21.32 -15.53 -31.71
CA SER A 59 -21.78 -14.74 -30.56
C SER A 59 -21.00 -13.45 -30.41
N GLN A 60 -19.70 -13.46 -30.73
CA GLN A 60 -18.88 -12.24 -30.75
C GLN A 60 -19.32 -11.29 -31.85
N LEU A 61 -19.62 -11.80 -33.05
CA LEU A 61 -20.15 -11.01 -34.17
C LEU A 61 -21.49 -10.33 -33.83
N LEU A 62 -22.37 -11.04 -33.10
CA LEU A 62 -23.64 -10.47 -32.64
C LEU A 62 -23.46 -9.45 -31.52
N LEU A 63 -22.48 -9.65 -30.63
CA LEU A 63 -22.13 -8.67 -29.62
C LEU A 63 -21.51 -7.41 -30.25
N ALA A 64 -20.74 -7.56 -31.33
CA ALA A 64 -20.21 -6.44 -32.11
C ALA A 64 -21.34 -5.60 -32.71
N ASP A 65 -22.37 -6.21 -33.28
CA ASP A 65 -23.58 -5.52 -33.76
C ASP A 65 -24.35 -4.79 -32.67
N VAL A 66 -24.38 -5.33 -31.46
CA VAL A 66 -25.09 -4.70 -30.33
C VAL A 66 -24.32 -3.50 -29.78
N PHE A 67 -22.99 -3.53 -29.91
CA PHE A 67 -22.12 -2.49 -29.40
C PHE A 67 -21.59 -1.53 -30.47
N ASP A 68 -22.01 -1.71 -31.73
CA ASP A 68 -21.62 -0.93 -32.90
C ASP A 68 -20.10 -1.00 -33.19
N VAL A 69 -19.51 -2.20 -33.04
CA VAL A 69 -18.08 -2.47 -33.28
C VAL A 69 -17.89 -3.15 -34.64
N ASP A 70 -16.87 -2.75 -35.39
CA ASP A 70 -16.54 -3.36 -36.70
C ASP A 70 -16.13 -4.84 -36.53
N PRO A 71 -16.77 -5.78 -37.26
CA PRO A 71 -16.38 -7.19 -37.30
C PRO A 71 -14.90 -7.45 -37.61
N ALA A 72 -14.21 -6.57 -38.35
CA ALA A 72 -12.78 -6.71 -38.63
C ALA A 72 -11.94 -6.73 -37.33
N THR A 73 -12.35 -5.94 -36.33
CA THR A 73 -11.65 -5.78 -35.04
C THR A 73 -11.68 -7.05 -34.18
N LEU A 74 -12.65 -7.95 -34.41
CA LEU A 74 -12.80 -9.18 -33.62
C LEU A 74 -11.64 -10.16 -33.83
N ARG A 75 -11.13 -10.27 -35.07
CA ARG A 75 -10.02 -11.17 -35.42
C ARG A 75 -8.66 -10.64 -34.98
N GLU A 76 -8.53 -9.32 -34.90
CA GLU A 76 -7.28 -8.65 -34.56
C GLU A 76 -7.01 -8.62 -33.04
N LEU A 77 -8.03 -8.31 -32.24
CA LEU A 77 -7.86 -8.08 -30.80
C LEU A 77 -8.24 -9.29 -29.92
N GLY A 78 -9.10 -10.17 -30.42
CA GLY A 78 -9.61 -11.33 -29.69
C GLY A 78 -10.48 -10.98 -28.47
N TRP A 79 -11.26 -11.95 -27.99
CA TRP A 79 -12.09 -11.76 -26.80
C TRP A 79 -11.25 -11.61 -25.52
N PRO A 80 -11.57 -10.67 -24.59
CA PRO A 80 -12.66 -9.68 -24.60
C PRO A 80 -12.22 -8.26 -25.03
N ASN A 81 -11.09 -8.13 -25.73
CA ASN A 81 -10.34 -6.87 -25.86
C ASN A 81 -10.94 -5.86 -26.85
N TRP A 82 -11.85 -6.28 -27.72
CA TRP A 82 -12.53 -5.40 -28.69
C TRP A 82 -13.78 -4.71 -28.12
N LEU A 83 -14.19 -5.00 -26.88
CA LEU A 83 -15.37 -4.40 -26.27
C LEU A 83 -15.13 -2.91 -25.92
N PRO A 84 -16.15 -2.02 -26.07
CA PRO A 84 -15.99 -0.60 -25.75
C PRO A 84 -15.61 -0.38 -24.28
N MET A 85 -14.52 0.37 -24.03
CA MET A 85 -14.05 0.69 -22.68
C MET A 85 -13.82 2.21 -22.52
N ARG A 86 -14.45 2.77 -21.46
CA ARG A 86 -14.34 4.11 -20.83
C ARG A 86 -14.36 5.39 -21.71
N ASP A 87 -15.22 6.35 -21.32
CA ASP A 87 -15.24 7.76 -21.78
C ASP A 87 -14.48 8.72 -20.84
N SER A 88 -13.57 8.21 -20.02
CA SER A 88 -12.84 9.01 -19.02
C SER A 88 -11.37 8.64 -19.05
N PRO A 89 -10.46 9.64 -19.11
CA PRO A 89 -9.03 9.38 -19.14
C PRO A 89 -8.61 8.65 -17.85
N LEU A 90 -7.64 7.76 -17.97
CA LEU A 90 -7.01 7.13 -16.83
C LEU A 90 -6.36 8.22 -15.94
N PRO A 91 -6.63 8.23 -14.63
CA PRO A 91 -6.04 9.23 -13.75
C PRO A 91 -4.52 9.05 -13.67
N LEU A 92 -3.81 10.17 -13.54
CA LEU A 92 -2.41 10.16 -13.13
C LEU A 92 -2.40 9.95 -11.61
N GLY A 93 -1.85 8.84 -11.17
CA GLY A 93 -1.91 8.43 -9.76
C GLY A 93 -0.83 7.41 -9.41
N PRO A 94 -0.77 6.97 -8.14
CA PRO A 94 0.29 6.10 -7.64
C PRO A 94 0.27 4.66 -8.20
N GLN A 95 -0.68 4.33 -9.08
CA GLN A 95 -0.76 3.03 -9.74
C GLN A 95 -0.14 3.12 -11.15
N PRO A 96 0.51 2.06 -11.68
CA PRO A 96 1.09 2.07 -13.01
C PRO A 96 0.02 2.20 -14.09
N SER A 97 -0.30 3.43 -14.50
CA SER A 97 -1.28 3.72 -15.56
C SER A 97 -0.67 3.75 -16.95
N THR A 98 0.67 3.70 -17.07
CA THR A 98 1.40 3.79 -18.34
C THR A 98 1.05 2.66 -19.32
N VAL A 99 1.11 1.40 -18.89
CA VAL A 99 0.80 0.25 -19.76
C VAL A 99 -0.69 0.20 -20.13
N PRO A 100 -1.64 0.40 -19.20
CA PRO A 100 -3.06 0.58 -19.55
C PRO A 100 -3.34 1.73 -20.52
N ALA A 101 -2.73 2.91 -20.32
CA ALA A 101 -2.91 4.07 -21.20
C ALA A 101 -2.33 3.83 -22.61
N LEU A 102 -1.18 3.15 -22.71
CA LEU A 102 -0.62 2.75 -23.99
C LEU A 102 -1.49 1.69 -24.69
N ARG A 103 -2.06 0.75 -23.94
CA ARG A 103 -3.02 -0.24 -24.50
C ARG A 103 -4.32 0.42 -24.97
N GLU A 104 -4.82 1.41 -24.25
CA GLU A 104 -5.97 2.22 -24.64
C GLU A 104 -5.69 3.01 -25.93
N ALA A 105 -4.53 3.65 -26.02
CA ALA A 105 -4.10 4.35 -27.22
C ALA A 105 -3.93 3.41 -28.44
N LEU A 106 -3.43 2.20 -28.22
CA LEU A 106 -3.28 1.18 -29.27
C LEU A 106 -4.62 0.54 -29.68
N ALA A 107 -5.61 0.49 -28.78
CA ALA A 107 -6.95 -0.01 -29.06
C ALA A 107 -7.84 1.04 -29.78
N SER A 108 -7.60 2.33 -29.56
CA SER A 108 -8.29 3.45 -30.20
C SER A 108 -7.66 3.80 -31.56
N MET A 109 -7.83 2.93 -32.56
CA MET A 109 -7.49 3.23 -33.95
C MET A 109 -8.72 3.55 -34.81
N ASP A 110 -9.63 4.39 -34.31
CA ASP A 110 -10.62 5.07 -35.18
C ASP A 110 -10.49 6.60 -35.08
N ARG A 111 -10.52 7.26 -36.24
CA ARG A 111 -10.22 8.70 -36.41
C ARG A 111 -11.32 9.63 -35.88
N ARG A 112 -12.32 9.11 -35.15
CA ARG A 112 -13.42 9.90 -34.55
C ARG A 112 -13.30 10.12 -33.05
N SER A 113 -12.28 9.56 -32.38
CA SER A 113 -12.16 9.58 -30.91
C SER A 113 -11.57 10.87 -30.30
N PHE A 114 -11.31 11.92 -31.08
CA PHE A 114 -10.74 13.16 -30.54
C PHE A 114 -11.70 13.97 -29.64
N LEU A 115 -13.00 13.63 -29.63
CA LEU A 115 -14.04 14.27 -28.80
C LEU A 115 -14.52 13.40 -27.62
N SER A 116 -13.85 12.29 -27.30
CA SER A 116 -14.27 11.37 -26.23
C SER A 116 -13.96 11.88 -24.81
N TYR A 117 -12.95 12.74 -24.63
CA TYR A 117 -12.63 13.27 -23.31
C TYR A 117 -13.38 14.57 -23.02
N SER A 118 -14.16 14.59 -21.93
CA SER A 118 -14.77 15.83 -21.45
C SER A 118 -13.67 16.82 -21.00
N GLY A 119 -13.88 18.12 -21.26
CA GLY A 119 -12.91 19.16 -20.88
C GLY A 119 -12.63 19.22 -19.38
N THR A 120 -13.59 18.82 -18.55
CA THR A 120 -13.43 18.69 -17.09
C THR A 120 -12.52 17.52 -16.71
N ALA A 121 -12.60 16.40 -17.43
CA ALA A 121 -11.71 15.26 -17.18
C ALA A 121 -10.27 15.55 -17.60
N LEU A 122 -10.08 16.27 -18.71
CA LEU A 122 -8.75 16.75 -19.12
C LEU A 122 -8.20 17.81 -18.16
N ALA A 123 -9.02 18.73 -17.66
CA ALA A 123 -8.60 19.69 -16.64
C ALA A 123 -8.21 19.01 -15.31
N SER A 124 -8.95 17.98 -14.89
CA SER A 124 -8.58 17.17 -13.72
C SER A 124 -7.28 16.41 -13.93
N LEU A 125 -7.05 15.86 -15.12
CA LEU A 125 -5.81 15.17 -15.47
C LEU A 125 -4.61 16.15 -15.49
N ALA A 126 -4.81 17.35 -16.05
CA ALA A 126 -3.82 18.42 -16.05
C ALA A 126 -3.49 18.91 -14.63
N GLY A 127 -4.50 19.03 -13.76
CA GLY A 127 -4.30 19.34 -12.33
C GLY A 127 -3.55 18.24 -11.58
N GLN A 128 -3.83 16.97 -11.88
CA GLN A 128 -3.06 15.84 -11.34
C GLN A 128 -1.61 15.88 -11.83
N TRP A 129 -1.38 16.08 -13.13
CA TRP A 129 -0.02 16.22 -13.68
C TRP A 129 0.75 17.35 -12.99
N ALA A 130 0.14 18.53 -12.85
CA ALA A 130 0.75 19.71 -12.22
C ALA A 130 1.06 19.55 -10.72
N SER A 131 0.50 18.52 -10.06
CA SER A 131 0.64 18.27 -8.62
C SER A 131 1.37 16.96 -8.29
N THR A 132 1.79 16.19 -9.31
CA THR A 132 2.37 14.85 -9.11
C THR A 132 3.86 14.87 -8.77
N GLU A 133 4.60 15.89 -9.20
CA GLU A 133 6.01 16.08 -8.86
C GLU A 133 6.18 17.45 -8.19
N PRO A 134 7.04 17.58 -7.16
CA PRO A 134 7.44 18.88 -6.68
C PRO A 134 8.16 19.54 -7.85
N ASP A 135 8.02 20.85 -7.99
CA ASP A 135 8.88 21.58 -8.89
C ASP A 135 10.35 21.25 -8.50
N PRO A 136 11.14 20.56 -9.35
CA PRO A 136 12.50 20.14 -9.02
C PRO A 136 13.37 21.32 -8.57
N SER A 137 12.99 22.55 -8.95
CA SER A 137 13.62 23.79 -8.51
C SER A 137 13.43 24.08 -7.01
N ARG A 138 12.35 23.61 -6.36
CA ARG A 138 12.15 23.76 -4.91
C ARG A 138 13.10 22.89 -4.11
N LEU A 139 13.25 21.62 -4.51
CA LEU A 139 14.21 20.72 -3.86
C LEU A 139 15.65 21.20 -4.10
N ALA A 140 15.99 21.56 -5.35
CA ALA A 140 17.30 22.13 -5.67
C ALA A 140 17.55 23.42 -4.88
N GLY A 141 16.59 24.33 -4.84
CA GLY A 141 16.67 25.56 -4.06
C GLY A 141 16.87 25.29 -2.57
N ALA A 142 16.13 24.35 -1.98
CA ALA A 142 16.27 23.98 -0.57
C ALA A 142 17.66 23.38 -0.25
N LEU A 143 18.21 22.56 -1.15
CA LEU A 143 19.58 22.04 -1.05
C LEU A 143 20.64 23.14 -1.24
N ASP A 144 20.35 24.15 -2.06
CA ASP A 144 21.17 25.37 -2.20
C ASP A 144 20.92 26.41 -1.07
N GLY A 145 20.22 25.99 -0.01
CA GLY A 145 20.01 26.76 1.21
C GLY A 145 18.76 27.65 1.22
N GLN A 146 17.92 27.66 0.19
CA GLN A 146 16.62 28.34 0.28
C GLN A 146 15.77 27.75 1.42
N PRO A 147 14.84 28.54 2.00
CA PRO A 147 13.97 28.03 3.04
C PRO A 147 13.14 26.83 2.56
N VAL A 148 13.12 25.75 3.33
CA VAL A 148 12.22 24.62 3.13
C VAL A 148 10.78 25.06 3.43
N ASP A 149 9.87 24.83 2.50
CA ASP A 149 8.44 25.13 2.64
C ASP A 149 7.63 23.89 3.06
N GLU A 150 6.37 24.12 3.46
CA GLU A 150 5.45 23.06 3.88
C GLU A 150 5.16 22.07 2.74
N ASP A 151 4.98 22.57 1.52
CA ASP A 151 4.67 21.76 0.33
C ASP A 151 5.76 20.73 0.04
N LEU A 152 7.04 21.10 0.17
CA LEU A 152 8.16 20.18 0.00
C LEU A 152 8.13 19.07 1.06
N VAL A 153 7.84 19.41 2.32
CA VAL A 153 7.76 18.42 3.40
C VAL A 153 6.56 17.49 3.21
N ASP A 154 5.39 18.01 2.84
CA ASP A 154 4.20 17.23 2.50
C ASP A 154 4.48 16.24 1.38
N TRP A 155 5.20 16.68 0.34
CA TRP A 155 5.59 15.81 -0.76
C TRP A 155 6.55 14.70 -0.30
N LEU A 156 7.57 15.03 0.50
CA LEU A 156 8.53 14.06 1.02
C LEU A 156 7.84 12.99 1.88
N GLU A 157 6.89 13.38 2.72
CA GLU A 157 6.06 12.45 3.51
C GLU A 157 5.15 11.59 2.61
N GLY A 158 4.60 12.17 1.54
CA GLY A 158 3.80 11.47 0.53
C GLY A 158 4.60 10.42 -0.25
N VAL A 159 5.85 10.72 -0.63
CA VAL A 159 6.78 9.74 -1.24
C VAL A 159 7.07 8.60 -0.28
N SER A 160 7.40 8.90 0.97
CA SER A 160 7.66 7.88 2.00
C SER A 160 6.47 6.93 2.15
N THR A 161 5.25 7.48 2.24
CA THR A 161 4.02 6.68 2.38
C THR A 161 3.81 5.75 1.18
N ARG A 162 4.12 6.20 -0.05
CA ARG A 162 4.05 5.36 -1.25
C ARG A 162 5.10 4.27 -1.25
N LEU A 163 6.35 4.58 -0.89
CA LEU A 163 7.43 3.59 -0.81
C LEU A 163 7.13 2.49 0.21
N SER A 164 6.62 2.84 1.40
CA SER A 164 6.22 1.87 2.41
C SER A 164 5.12 0.91 1.93
N LYS A 165 4.22 1.34 1.03
CA LYS A 165 3.17 0.48 0.45
C LYS A 165 3.69 -0.48 -0.64
N VAL A 166 4.76 -0.11 -1.34
CA VAL A 166 5.32 -0.88 -2.47
C VAL A 166 6.36 -1.92 -2.01
N ALA A 167 6.83 -1.83 -0.77
CA ALA A 167 7.85 -2.70 -0.17
C ALA A 167 7.58 -4.23 -0.28
N GLY A 168 6.35 -4.66 -0.59
CA GLY A 168 5.99 -6.07 -0.78
C GLY A 168 6.37 -6.70 -2.13
N SER A 169 6.55 -5.92 -3.21
CA SER A 169 6.69 -6.47 -4.58
C SER A 169 8.12 -6.52 -5.13
N ASP A 170 8.98 -5.54 -4.80
CA ASP A 170 10.41 -5.52 -5.15
C ASP A 170 11.23 -4.88 -4.03
N ARG A 171 11.64 -5.70 -3.07
CA ARG A 171 12.34 -5.26 -1.85
C ARG A 171 13.67 -4.56 -2.14
N ARG A 172 14.44 -5.04 -3.12
CA ARG A 172 15.77 -4.49 -3.43
C ARG A 172 15.69 -3.12 -4.07
N HIS A 173 14.75 -2.93 -5.01
CA HIS A 173 14.53 -1.62 -5.62
C HIS A 173 13.97 -0.62 -4.59
N THR A 174 13.02 -1.06 -3.75
CA THR A 174 12.43 -0.22 -2.71
C THR A 174 13.47 0.24 -1.69
N ALA A 175 14.39 -0.63 -1.25
CA ALA A 175 15.45 -0.27 -0.31
C ALA A 175 16.36 0.85 -0.84
N ARG A 176 16.73 0.81 -2.13
CA ARG A 176 17.55 1.87 -2.76
C ARG A 176 16.82 3.21 -2.82
N LEU A 177 15.52 3.18 -3.11
CA LEU A 177 14.70 4.39 -3.14
C LEU A 177 14.53 4.98 -1.73
N LEU A 178 14.34 4.15 -0.71
CA LEU A 178 14.31 4.58 0.69
C LEU A 178 15.64 5.22 1.12
N ASP A 179 16.78 4.63 0.72
CA ASP A 179 18.10 5.18 1.03
C ASP A 179 18.30 6.55 0.34
N ALA A 180 17.95 6.68 -0.94
CA ALA A 180 18.03 7.96 -1.66
C ALA A 180 17.14 9.03 -1.02
N HIS A 181 15.94 8.65 -0.57
CA HIS A 181 15.03 9.55 0.12
C HIS A 181 15.58 9.97 1.49
N LEU A 182 16.14 9.03 2.26
CA LEU A 182 16.80 9.33 3.53
C LEU A 182 18.03 10.24 3.35
N ILE A 183 18.84 10.03 2.31
CA ILE A 183 19.96 10.92 1.96
C ILE A 183 19.46 12.34 1.71
N THR A 184 18.37 12.49 0.95
CA THR A 184 17.76 13.79 0.65
C THR A 184 17.29 14.50 1.93
N VAL A 185 16.53 13.81 2.77
CA VAL A 185 16.05 14.36 4.06
C VAL A 185 17.21 14.69 4.99
N THR A 186 18.27 13.87 5.00
CA THR A 186 19.48 14.13 5.80
C THR A 186 20.21 15.38 5.34
N GLY A 187 20.35 15.58 4.01
CA GLY A 187 20.90 16.81 3.43
C GLY A 187 20.08 18.03 3.85
N LEU A 188 18.75 17.96 3.73
CA LEU A 188 17.86 19.03 4.20
C LEU A 188 18.02 19.31 5.69
N LEU A 189 18.12 18.30 6.55
CA LEU A 189 18.34 18.49 7.99
C LEU A 189 19.70 19.14 8.30
N ASN A 190 20.74 18.81 7.54
CA ASN A 190 22.11 19.30 7.77
C ASN A 190 22.33 20.72 7.24
N GLU A 191 21.84 21.01 6.04
CA GLU A 191 22.19 22.21 5.26
C GLU A 191 21.00 23.14 5.01
N GLY A 192 19.78 22.60 5.11
CA GLY A 192 18.55 23.34 4.84
C GLY A 192 18.24 24.38 5.92
N ARG A 193 17.53 25.44 5.52
CA ARG A 193 16.95 26.42 6.44
C ARG A 193 15.47 26.14 6.60
N TYR A 194 15.02 25.86 7.81
CA TYR A 194 13.62 25.53 8.09
C TYR A 194 13.19 26.06 9.47
N PRO A 195 11.91 26.42 9.64
CA PRO A 195 11.38 26.74 10.96
C PRO A 195 11.40 25.49 11.87
N PRO A 196 11.42 25.67 13.20
CA PRO A 196 11.48 24.55 14.14
C PRO A 196 10.38 23.50 13.95
N THR A 197 9.18 23.92 13.57
CA THR A 197 8.03 23.03 13.30
C THR A 197 8.32 22.07 12.14
N LEU A 198 8.87 22.56 11.04
CA LEU A 198 9.28 21.72 9.91
C LEU A 198 10.49 20.85 10.25
N GLY A 199 11.40 21.33 11.09
CA GLY A 199 12.51 20.53 11.62
C GLY A 199 12.03 19.28 12.36
N LEU A 200 11.01 19.41 13.21
CA LEU A 200 10.41 18.26 13.90
C LEU A 200 9.77 17.26 12.91
N ARG A 201 9.11 17.75 11.86
CA ARG A 201 8.54 16.90 10.79
C ARG A 201 9.63 16.15 10.02
N LEU A 202 10.68 16.85 9.60
CA LEU A 202 11.83 16.27 8.89
C LEU A 202 12.54 15.21 9.74
N HIS A 203 12.74 15.46 11.04
CA HIS A 203 13.30 14.46 11.95
C HIS A 203 12.39 13.24 12.13
N ARG A 204 11.07 13.42 12.23
CA ARG A 204 10.11 12.31 12.29
C ARG A 204 10.16 11.49 10.99
N LEU A 205 10.20 12.16 9.85
CA LEU A 205 10.33 11.51 8.54
C LEU A 205 11.64 10.72 8.42
N ALA A 206 12.78 11.32 8.79
CA ALA A 206 14.07 10.65 8.80
C ALA A 206 14.05 9.40 9.70
N ALA A 207 13.44 9.49 10.88
CA ALA A 207 13.28 8.36 11.79
C ALA A 207 12.45 7.23 11.17
N THR A 208 11.30 7.53 10.56
CA THR A 208 10.45 6.53 9.89
C THR A 208 11.14 5.89 8.69
N LEU A 209 11.87 6.66 7.89
CA LEU A 209 12.63 6.14 6.74
C LEU A 209 13.77 5.23 7.19
N ALA A 210 14.55 5.67 8.17
CA ALA A 210 15.64 4.88 8.72
C ALA A 210 15.13 3.60 9.39
N GLN A 211 14.01 3.66 10.13
CA GLN A 211 13.37 2.47 10.70
C GLN A 211 12.91 1.48 9.61
N THR A 212 12.26 1.97 8.55
CA THR A 212 11.83 1.13 7.41
C THR A 212 13.03 0.52 6.69
N GLY A 213 14.07 1.32 6.42
CA GLY A 213 15.31 0.88 5.80
C GLY A 213 16.09 -0.13 6.64
N ALA A 214 15.97 -0.07 7.97
CA ALA A 214 16.53 -1.07 8.87
C ALA A 214 15.80 -2.42 8.76
N TRP A 215 14.46 -2.44 8.68
CA TRP A 215 13.69 -3.66 8.48
C TRP A 215 14.07 -4.36 7.16
N HIS A 216 14.21 -3.62 6.06
CA HIS A 216 14.70 -4.19 4.80
C HIS A 216 16.07 -4.86 4.95
N ARG A 217 17.00 -4.21 5.66
CA ARG A 217 18.34 -4.76 5.92
C ARG A 217 18.31 -5.95 6.85
N PHE A 218 17.42 -5.94 7.84
CA PHE A 218 17.23 -7.05 8.77
C PHE A 218 16.74 -8.29 8.03
N ASP A 219 15.75 -8.13 7.14
CA ASP A 219 15.17 -9.21 6.33
C ASP A 219 16.16 -9.75 5.28
N ASP A 220 17.11 -8.93 4.83
CA ASP A 220 18.22 -9.31 3.93
C ASP A 220 19.45 -9.85 4.70
N ASP A 221 19.32 -10.22 5.99
CA ASP A 221 20.38 -10.72 6.89
C ASP A 221 21.56 -9.73 7.13
N HIS A 222 21.42 -8.46 6.76
CA HIS A 222 22.41 -7.39 7.02
C HIS A 222 22.24 -6.78 8.42
N HIS A 223 22.23 -7.61 9.47
CA HIS A 223 21.88 -7.24 10.84
C HIS A 223 22.70 -6.11 11.47
N ALA A 224 24.01 -6.03 11.18
CA ALA A 224 24.85 -4.92 11.68
C ALA A 224 24.46 -3.57 11.02
N SER A 225 24.04 -3.61 9.76
CA SER A 225 23.57 -2.43 9.03
C SER A 225 22.19 -2.01 9.56
N ALA A 226 21.29 -2.96 9.79
CA ALA A 226 19.98 -2.72 10.40
C ALA A 226 20.10 -2.01 11.76
N ALA A 227 20.98 -2.49 12.64
CA ALA A 227 21.23 -1.88 13.95
C ALA A 227 21.72 -0.42 13.84
N ARG A 228 22.59 -0.10 12.87
CA ARG A 228 23.05 1.27 12.63
C ARG A 228 21.92 2.18 12.15
N TYR A 229 21.04 1.68 11.28
CA TYR A 229 19.87 2.42 10.81
C TYR A 229 18.87 2.67 11.94
N TRP A 230 18.56 1.67 12.77
CA TRP A 230 17.73 1.89 13.95
C TRP A 230 18.36 2.84 14.97
N HIS A 231 19.69 2.78 15.17
CA HIS A 231 20.38 3.76 15.99
C HIS A 231 20.22 5.19 15.45
N ALA A 232 20.42 5.41 14.15
CA ALA A 232 20.19 6.72 13.51
C ALA A 232 18.72 7.17 13.59
N ALA A 233 17.79 6.23 13.41
CA ALA A 233 16.36 6.47 13.56
C ALA A 233 16.03 6.96 14.98
N LEU A 234 16.65 6.37 16.01
CA LEU A 234 16.43 6.74 17.41
C LEU A 234 16.89 8.18 17.70
N HIS A 235 18.05 8.59 17.17
CA HIS A 235 18.52 9.99 17.26
C HIS A 235 17.50 10.95 16.63
N SER A 236 16.99 10.61 15.45
CA SER A 236 16.00 11.44 14.75
C SER A 236 14.65 11.48 15.48
N ALA A 237 14.18 10.35 16.03
CA ALA A 237 12.96 10.32 16.84
C ALA A 237 13.11 11.14 18.13
N HIS A 238 14.30 11.11 18.75
CA HIS A 238 14.61 11.94 19.91
C HIS A 238 14.60 13.44 19.55
N ALA A 239 15.22 13.83 18.44
CA ALA A 239 15.22 15.21 17.95
C ALA A 239 13.81 15.71 17.59
N ALA A 240 12.94 14.83 17.10
CA ALA A 240 11.53 15.12 16.84
C ALA A 240 10.64 15.17 18.10
N ASP A 241 11.20 14.91 19.29
CA ASP A 241 10.47 14.69 20.55
C ASP A 241 9.36 13.62 20.46
N ASP A 242 9.50 12.67 19.54
CA ASP A 242 8.51 11.61 19.32
C ASP A 242 8.82 10.38 20.17
N ARG A 243 8.24 10.37 21.38
CA ARG A 243 8.52 9.36 22.40
C ARG A 243 8.00 7.97 22.03
N ASP A 244 6.84 7.90 21.37
CA ASP A 244 6.26 6.62 20.93
C ASP A 244 7.04 6.05 19.75
N LEU A 245 7.47 6.87 18.78
CA LEU A 245 8.35 6.42 17.70
C LEU A 245 9.70 5.94 18.23
N GLY A 246 10.32 6.69 19.15
CA GLY A 246 11.56 6.27 19.81
C GLY A 246 11.41 4.94 20.56
N ALA A 247 10.29 4.74 21.27
CA ALA A 247 9.99 3.48 21.93
C ALA A 247 9.78 2.33 20.93
N GLY A 248 9.16 2.59 19.78
CA GLY A 248 9.03 1.63 18.68
C GLY A 248 10.37 1.21 18.09
N ILE A 249 11.28 2.15 17.86
CA ILE A 249 12.64 1.87 17.34
C ILE A 249 13.46 1.04 18.33
N LEU A 250 13.42 1.38 19.62
CA LEU A 250 14.05 0.57 20.68
C LEU A 250 13.46 -0.84 20.74
N SER A 251 12.15 -0.94 20.54
CA SER A 251 11.46 -2.22 20.46
C SER A 251 12.01 -3.07 19.30
N ASP A 252 12.30 -2.48 18.14
CA ASP A 252 12.83 -3.17 16.96
C ASP A 252 14.28 -3.63 17.18
N LEU A 253 15.12 -2.80 17.83
CA LEU A 253 16.45 -3.23 18.29
C LEU A 253 16.36 -4.43 19.24
N ALA A 254 15.45 -4.38 20.22
CA ALA A 254 15.23 -5.50 21.14
C ALA A 254 14.74 -6.77 20.43
N TYR A 255 13.97 -6.62 19.35
CA TYR A 255 13.57 -7.74 18.51
C TYR A 255 14.79 -8.42 17.88
N GLN A 256 15.75 -7.65 17.33
CA GLN A 256 17.00 -8.21 16.80
C GLN A 256 17.82 -8.95 17.87
N TYR A 257 17.91 -8.42 19.10
CA TYR A 257 18.57 -9.15 20.20
C TYR A 257 17.88 -10.48 20.50
N THR A 258 16.55 -10.50 20.52
CA THR A 258 15.77 -11.74 20.71
C THR A 258 16.01 -12.73 19.58
N TRP A 259 16.08 -12.25 18.33
CA TRP A 259 16.40 -13.07 17.14
C TRP A 259 17.75 -13.77 17.29
N HIS A 260 18.78 -13.04 17.75
CA HIS A 260 20.11 -13.57 18.02
C HIS A 260 20.24 -14.33 19.36
N GLN A 261 19.12 -14.78 19.95
CA GLN A 261 19.11 -15.54 21.21
C GLN A 261 19.74 -14.81 22.40
N GLN A 262 19.64 -13.47 22.42
CA GLN A 262 20.07 -12.60 23.51
C GLN A 262 18.87 -11.94 24.19
N PRO A 263 17.99 -12.70 24.88
CA PRO A 263 16.72 -12.17 25.39
C PRO A 263 16.87 -11.23 26.61
N ARG A 264 17.99 -11.30 27.35
CA ARG A 264 18.21 -10.43 28.52
C ARG A 264 18.43 -8.96 28.13
N PRO A 265 19.38 -8.61 27.24
CA PRO A 265 19.47 -7.26 26.71
C PRO A 265 18.18 -6.76 26.08
N ALA A 266 17.45 -7.63 25.36
CA ALA A 266 16.17 -7.29 24.77
C ALA A 266 15.13 -6.85 25.83
N ALA A 267 15.04 -7.58 26.95
CA ALA A 267 14.14 -7.24 28.04
C ALA A 267 14.50 -5.89 28.70
N GLU A 268 15.80 -5.64 28.92
CA GLU A 268 16.29 -4.37 29.49
C GLU A 268 15.94 -3.17 28.60
N ILE A 269 16.21 -3.26 27.29
CA ILE A 269 15.89 -2.22 26.30
C ILE A 269 14.39 -1.91 26.32
N LEU A 270 13.54 -2.95 26.28
CA LEU A 270 12.09 -2.78 26.24
C LEU A 270 11.53 -2.20 27.54
N GLN A 271 12.10 -2.55 28.69
CA GLN A 271 11.70 -2.01 29.98
C GLN A 271 11.95 -0.49 30.04
N HIS A 272 13.08 -0.02 29.48
CA HIS A 272 13.34 1.41 29.33
C HIS A 272 12.40 2.08 28.32
N ALA A 273 12.19 1.47 27.15
CA ALA A 273 11.29 2.00 26.12
C ALA A 273 9.87 2.21 26.65
N LEU A 274 9.38 1.29 27.49
CA LEU A 274 8.04 1.36 28.08
C LEU A 274 7.85 2.55 29.02
N THR A 275 8.91 3.09 29.60
CA THR A 275 8.84 4.30 30.46
C THR A 275 8.52 5.56 29.68
N ARG A 276 8.72 5.56 28.36
CA ARG A 276 8.50 6.70 27.46
C ARG A 276 7.37 6.48 26.45
N ALA A 277 6.85 5.26 26.32
CA ALA A 277 5.71 4.95 25.47
C ALA A 277 4.40 5.42 26.13
N HIS A 278 3.65 6.25 25.42
CA HIS A 278 2.37 6.83 25.87
C HIS A 278 1.18 6.16 25.19
N HIS A 279 1.26 5.95 23.87
CA HIS A 279 0.11 5.42 23.12
C HIS A 279 -0.23 3.98 23.55
N PRO A 280 -1.50 3.66 23.83
CA PRO A 280 -1.88 2.32 24.32
C PRO A 280 -1.46 1.17 23.39
N SER A 281 -1.61 1.30 22.07
CA SER A 281 -1.15 0.30 21.09
C SER A 281 0.37 0.11 21.10
N ALA A 282 1.14 1.19 21.26
CA ALA A 282 2.60 1.12 21.37
C ALA A 282 3.00 0.36 22.64
N ARG A 283 2.41 0.73 23.79
CA ARG A 283 2.61 0.04 25.07
C ARG A 283 2.23 -1.43 25.00
N SER A 284 1.13 -1.76 24.32
CA SER A 284 0.69 -3.14 24.10
C SER A 284 1.75 -3.96 23.37
N LEU A 285 2.27 -3.47 22.25
CA LEU A 285 3.32 -4.14 21.49
C LEU A 285 4.61 -4.33 22.31
N LEU A 286 5.05 -3.29 23.04
CA LEU A 286 6.23 -3.39 23.90
C LEU A 286 6.05 -4.46 24.98
N HIS A 287 4.87 -4.54 25.59
CA HIS A 287 4.54 -5.60 26.53
C HIS A 287 4.51 -6.99 25.90
N VAL A 288 4.00 -7.13 24.67
CA VAL A 288 4.08 -8.40 23.93
C VAL A 288 5.55 -8.80 23.73
N ARG A 289 6.41 -7.90 23.29
CA ARG A 289 7.84 -8.18 23.08
C ARG A 289 8.57 -8.52 24.38
N LEU A 290 8.26 -7.81 25.48
CA LEU A 290 8.78 -8.14 26.82
C LEU A 290 8.37 -9.54 27.27
N ALA A 291 7.09 -9.89 27.07
CA ALA A 291 6.62 -11.22 27.39
C ALA A 291 7.40 -12.30 26.63
N ARG A 292 7.75 -12.06 25.36
CA ARG A 292 8.58 -12.99 24.57
C ARG A 292 9.98 -13.11 25.16
N ALA A 293 10.63 -12.00 25.48
CA ALA A 293 11.97 -11.99 26.05
C ALA A 293 12.01 -12.76 27.38
N HIS A 294 11.05 -12.51 28.28
CA HIS A 294 10.93 -13.26 29.53
C HIS A 294 10.62 -14.75 29.32
N ALA A 295 9.83 -15.11 28.31
CA ALA A 295 9.59 -16.52 27.98
C ALA A 295 10.88 -17.22 27.54
N ALA A 296 11.70 -16.57 26.72
CA ALA A 296 13.00 -17.10 26.27
C ALA A 296 14.01 -17.23 27.43
N LEU A 297 13.88 -16.42 28.48
CA LEU A 297 14.65 -16.54 29.73
C LEU A 297 14.12 -17.64 30.68
N GLY A 298 12.99 -18.29 30.37
CA GLY A 298 12.33 -19.25 31.26
C GLY A 298 11.48 -18.62 32.37
N GLU A 299 11.29 -17.30 32.36
CA GLU A 299 10.62 -16.52 33.40
C GLU A 299 9.10 -16.45 33.16
N ARG A 300 8.44 -17.60 33.28
CA ARG A 300 7.01 -17.80 32.92
C ARG A 300 6.06 -16.81 33.61
N THR A 301 6.28 -16.50 34.88
CA THR A 301 5.43 -15.58 35.66
C THR A 301 5.54 -14.14 35.13
N ALA A 302 6.77 -13.67 34.87
CA ALA A 302 7.00 -12.35 34.29
C ALA A 302 6.38 -12.26 32.88
N SER A 303 6.57 -13.30 32.07
CA SER A 303 6.01 -13.37 30.73
C SER A 303 4.47 -13.25 30.73
N ARG A 304 3.77 -14.03 31.56
CA ARG A 304 2.30 -13.95 31.71
C ARG A 304 1.83 -12.57 32.16
N ARG A 305 2.52 -11.97 33.14
CA ARG A 305 2.21 -10.62 33.63
C ARG A 305 2.25 -9.60 32.50
N HIS A 306 3.28 -9.67 31.64
CA HIS A 306 3.40 -8.75 30.51
C HIS A 306 2.34 -9.00 29.41
N LEU A 307 1.92 -10.24 29.15
CA LEU A 307 0.79 -10.47 28.24
C LEU A 307 -0.53 -9.89 28.77
N THR A 308 -0.81 -10.04 30.07
CA THR A 308 -1.98 -9.39 30.68
C THR A 308 -1.89 -7.87 30.59
N ALA A 309 -0.70 -7.29 30.77
CA ALA A 309 -0.50 -5.85 30.60
C ALA A 309 -0.68 -5.40 29.13
N ALA A 310 -0.24 -6.21 28.17
CA ALA A 310 -0.42 -5.95 26.74
C ALA A 310 -1.91 -5.91 26.35
N GLU A 311 -2.69 -6.87 26.83
CA GLU A 311 -4.13 -6.95 26.57
C GLU A 311 -4.88 -5.76 27.18
N ARG A 312 -4.56 -5.39 28.42
CA ARG A 312 -5.13 -4.20 29.07
C ARG A 312 -4.81 -2.92 28.30
N ALA A 313 -3.56 -2.75 27.85
CA ALA A 313 -3.16 -1.61 27.05
C ALA A 313 -3.90 -1.55 25.71
N LEU A 314 -4.06 -2.68 25.03
CA LEU A 314 -4.77 -2.74 23.75
C LEU A 314 -6.26 -2.38 23.89
N ASN A 315 -6.89 -2.78 25.00
CA ASN A 315 -8.29 -2.49 25.30
C ASN A 315 -8.53 -1.07 25.85
N THR A 316 -7.48 -0.26 26.01
CA THR A 316 -7.61 1.11 26.46
C THR A 316 -8.08 1.99 25.31
N ILE A 317 -9.27 2.58 25.44
CA ILE A 317 -9.84 3.49 24.43
C ILE A 317 -9.06 4.81 24.45
N THR A 318 -8.66 5.27 23.28
CA THR A 318 -7.99 6.55 23.07
C THR A 318 -8.56 7.24 21.83
N GLY A 319 -8.63 8.57 21.85
CA GLY A 319 -9.00 9.38 20.68
C GLY A 319 -7.81 9.75 19.79
N GLN A 320 -6.59 9.36 20.18
CA GLN A 320 -5.37 9.63 19.41
C GLN A 320 -5.23 8.61 18.26
N PRO A 321 -4.71 9.03 17.09
CA PRO A 321 -4.44 8.12 16.00
C PRO A 321 -3.34 7.12 16.39
N VAL A 322 -3.51 5.87 15.99
CA VAL A 322 -2.54 4.82 16.27
C VAL A 322 -1.24 5.11 15.52
N PRO A 323 -0.06 5.03 16.18
CA PRO A 323 1.22 5.19 15.51
C PRO A 323 1.37 4.18 14.37
N THR A 324 1.78 4.64 13.19
CA THR A 324 1.85 3.83 11.96
C THR A 324 2.68 2.55 12.12
N TRP A 325 3.80 2.62 12.84
CA TRP A 325 4.70 1.49 13.10
C TRP A 325 4.06 0.35 13.92
N CYS A 326 2.99 0.63 14.68
CA CYS A 326 2.23 -0.38 15.42
C CYS A 326 0.76 -0.50 14.99
N ALA A 327 0.38 0.08 13.84
CA ALA A 327 -1.00 0.07 13.35
C ALA A 327 -1.56 -1.34 13.04
N TRP A 328 -0.68 -2.32 12.81
CA TRP A 328 -1.04 -3.72 12.62
C TRP A 328 -1.38 -4.45 13.93
N MET A 329 -1.09 -3.87 15.09
CA MET A 329 -1.45 -4.44 16.38
C MET A 329 -2.97 -4.42 16.58
N SER A 330 -3.53 -5.61 16.72
CA SER A 330 -4.96 -5.82 16.85
C SER A 330 -5.26 -6.95 17.83
N GLU A 331 -6.53 -7.09 18.22
CA GLU A 331 -6.96 -8.19 19.09
C GLU A 331 -6.66 -9.56 18.46
N ALA A 332 -6.73 -9.67 17.13
CA ALA A 332 -6.37 -10.89 16.40
C ALA A 332 -4.90 -11.27 16.61
N VAL A 333 -3.99 -10.29 16.53
CA VAL A 333 -2.56 -10.48 16.82
C VAL A 333 -2.35 -10.87 18.28
N MET A 334 -3.07 -10.25 19.21
CA MET A 334 -2.95 -10.59 20.63
C MET A 334 -3.42 -12.01 20.93
N ARG A 335 -4.53 -12.44 20.32
CA ARG A 335 -5.07 -13.81 20.45
C ARG A 335 -4.10 -14.85 19.93
N SER A 336 -3.42 -14.60 18.79
CA SER A 336 -2.44 -15.53 18.25
C SER A 336 -1.28 -15.76 19.22
N VAL A 337 -0.72 -14.68 19.80
CA VAL A 337 0.38 -14.75 20.78
C VAL A 337 -0.01 -15.56 22.02
N ASN A 338 -1.24 -15.37 22.53
CA ASN A 338 -1.74 -16.10 23.71
C ASN A 338 -1.93 -17.61 23.46
N LEU A 339 -2.35 -18.01 22.25
CA LEU A 339 -2.53 -19.42 21.89
C LEU A 339 -1.18 -20.17 21.87
N PHE A 340 -0.12 -19.56 21.35
CA PHE A 340 1.21 -20.17 21.34
C PHE A 340 1.81 -20.36 22.74
N GLN A 341 1.51 -19.48 23.69
CA GLN A 341 1.95 -19.67 25.08
C GLN A 341 1.28 -20.85 25.79
N ARG A 342 0.05 -21.20 25.38
CA ARG A 342 -0.70 -22.33 25.94
C ARG A 342 -0.26 -23.67 25.34
N GLY A 343 0.27 -23.68 24.12
CA GLY A 343 0.79 -24.86 23.43
C GLY A 343 2.32 -24.91 23.36
N SER A 344 2.99 -25.41 24.41
CA SER A 344 4.44 -25.73 24.47
C SER A 344 5.42 -24.57 24.21
N VAL A 345 6.31 -24.34 25.19
CA VAL A 345 7.31 -23.26 25.25
C VAL A 345 8.38 -23.33 24.14
N SER A 346 8.43 -24.42 23.36
CA SER A 346 9.51 -24.71 22.40
C SER A 346 9.35 -24.10 20.99
N ARG A 347 8.26 -23.38 20.67
CA ARG A 347 7.99 -22.86 19.31
C ARG A 347 7.72 -21.35 19.24
N PHE A 348 8.41 -20.57 20.08
CA PHE A 348 8.13 -19.14 20.21
C PHE A 348 8.79 -18.23 19.14
N THR A 349 9.59 -18.79 18.22
CA THR A 349 10.60 -18.00 17.48
C THR A 349 10.18 -17.42 16.12
N TYR A 350 9.05 -17.78 15.51
CA TYR A 350 8.94 -17.61 14.03
C TYR A 350 7.72 -16.92 13.40
N CYS A 351 6.79 -16.26 14.10
CA CYS A 351 5.55 -15.83 13.43
C CYS A 351 5.02 -14.43 13.74
N LEU A 352 5.80 -13.38 13.52
CA LEU A 352 5.29 -12.01 13.27
C LEU A 352 6.21 -11.20 12.30
N ALA A 353 6.79 -11.88 11.30
CA ALA A 353 7.54 -11.24 10.20
C ALA A 353 6.80 -11.41 8.85
N ALA A 354 5.46 -11.49 8.88
CA ALA A 354 4.62 -11.55 7.69
C ALA A 354 3.54 -10.47 7.76
#